data_AF-A0A9X3FG79-F1
#
_entry.id   AF-A0A9X3FG79-F1
#
_cell.length_a   1.000
_cell.length_b   1.000
_cell.length_c   1.000
_cell.angle_alpha   90.00
_cell.angle_beta   90.00
_cell.angle_gamma   90.00
#
_symmetry.space_group_name_H-M   'P 1'
#
loop_
_entity.id
_entity.type
_entity.pdbx_description
1 polymer ?
#
loop_
_entity_poly.entity_id
_entity_poly.type
_entity_poly.pdbx_seq_one_letter_code
_entity_poly.pdbx_strand_id
1 'polypeptide(L)'
;MNSWQLAAYDEDIIDGKPRYRWYKLALNSVYMISTCDDKFDIDHCDFSDLTVWYDAAEWVAQNDPEALQHIMGERIPPVTDIVKEKLMAGLSNLGHFKSCAIVKKYLQSYPVPKERTKKRYLQKAIKYIKSNVVSGLKGSSQMLEKLKNEKLELFYDEDIEKQNALSVIVHIGFLLRDDRLVNSLLYMEWMRTNAPTELKEMFTLEVSKEIKDQLLCLIKDAELYRLYTFMNEVIAIKPSKYYFEIRPYVPDPKDTLNHFIDMDDD
;
A
#
# COMPACT_ATOMS: atom_id res chain seq x y z
N MET A 1 42.24 12.39 -21.16
CA MET A 1 41.23 13.30 -20.55
C MET A 1 42.00 14.44 -19.90
N ASN A 2 41.96 15.63 -20.49
CA ASN A 2 42.75 16.79 -20.04
C ASN A 2 41.97 17.56 -18.97
N SER A 3 42.66 17.93 -17.89
CA SER A 3 42.12 18.65 -16.71
C SER A 3 41.44 19.98 -17.03
N TRP A 4 41.69 20.57 -18.20
CA TRP A 4 41.06 21.82 -18.67
C TRP A 4 39.61 21.66 -19.13
N GLN A 5 39.18 20.46 -19.51
CA GLN A 5 37.78 20.21 -19.93
C GLN A 5 36.82 20.05 -18.74
N LEU A 6 37.32 19.68 -17.55
CA LEU A 6 36.51 19.60 -16.33
C LEU A 6 36.22 20.98 -15.73
N ALA A 7 37.15 21.92 -15.84
CA ALA A 7 37.00 23.27 -15.29
C ALA A 7 36.02 24.16 -16.11
N ALA A 8 35.89 23.94 -17.42
CA ALA A 8 35.06 24.78 -18.28
C ALA A 8 33.55 24.64 -18.05
N TYR A 9 33.07 23.48 -17.58
CA TYR A 9 31.65 23.25 -17.28
C TYR A 9 31.20 23.88 -15.95
N ASP A 10 32.13 24.21 -15.05
CA ASP A 10 31.82 24.67 -13.69
C ASP A 10 31.52 26.18 -13.60
N GLU A 11 31.89 26.98 -14.62
CA GLU A 11 31.78 28.45 -14.57
C GLU A 11 30.80 29.08 -15.58
N ASP A 12 30.29 28.33 -16.56
CA ASP A 12 29.30 28.86 -17.52
C ASP A 12 28.01 29.28 -16.81
N ILE A 13 27.72 30.59 -16.79
CA ILE A 13 26.48 31.13 -16.22
C ILE A 13 25.36 31.07 -17.27
N ILE A 14 24.27 30.36 -16.96
CA ILE A 14 23.06 30.23 -17.77
C ILE A 14 21.86 30.62 -16.92
N ASP A 15 21.10 31.61 -17.38
CA ASP A 15 19.94 32.19 -16.68
C ASP A 15 20.29 32.59 -15.23
N GLY A 16 21.45 33.24 -15.07
CA GLY A 16 21.95 33.72 -13.78
C GLY A 16 22.42 32.63 -12.82
N LYS A 17 22.57 31.37 -13.28
CA LYS A 17 23.03 30.24 -12.47
C LYS A 17 24.17 29.49 -13.18
N PRO A 18 25.15 28.93 -12.46
CA PRO A 18 26.14 28.05 -13.07
C PRO A 18 25.49 26.83 -13.74
N ARG A 19 25.99 26.42 -14.91
CA ARG A 19 25.49 25.29 -15.70
C ARG A 19 25.41 23.99 -14.89
N TYR A 20 26.40 23.71 -14.05
CA TYR A 20 26.39 22.52 -13.16
C TYR A 20 25.18 22.46 -12.23
N ARG A 21 24.60 23.62 -11.86
CA ARG A 21 23.45 23.70 -10.98
C ARG A 21 22.21 23.08 -11.62
N TRP A 22 22.04 23.25 -12.93
CA TRP A 22 20.93 22.66 -13.68
C TRP A 22 21.01 21.13 -13.70
N TYR A 23 22.20 20.57 -13.96
CA TYR A 23 22.42 19.12 -13.88
C TYR A 23 22.18 18.56 -12.48
N LYS A 24 22.64 19.26 -11.43
CA LYS A 24 22.42 18.84 -10.04
C LYS A 24 20.95 18.85 -9.67
N LEU A 25 20.19 19.85 -10.13
CA LEU A 25 18.75 19.91 -9.90
C LEU A 25 18.01 18.82 -10.69
N ALA A 26 18.37 18.57 -11.95
CA ALA A 26 17.81 17.48 -12.74
C ALA A 26 18.04 16.11 -12.07
N LEU A 27 19.25 15.86 -11.55
CA LEU A 27 19.58 14.66 -10.76
C LEU A 27 18.73 14.57 -9.48
N ASN A 28 18.59 15.70 -8.77
CA ASN A 28 17.83 15.76 -7.52
C ASN A 28 16.32 15.55 -7.71
N SER A 29 15.76 15.77 -8.90
CA SER A 29 14.35 15.49 -9.19
C SER A 29 13.95 14.05 -8.84
N VAL A 30 14.89 13.11 -8.98
CA VAL A 30 14.68 11.68 -8.68
C VAL A 30 15.09 11.35 -7.26
N TYR A 31 16.21 11.89 -6.77
CA TYR A 31 16.68 11.61 -5.42
C TYR A 31 15.71 12.10 -4.33
N MET A 32 15.01 13.20 -4.54
CA MET A 32 14.02 13.70 -3.57
C MET A 32 12.88 12.69 -3.39
N ILE A 33 12.29 12.21 -4.49
CA ILE A 33 11.23 11.20 -4.48
C ILE A 33 11.74 9.88 -3.92
N SER A 34 12.92 9.44 -4.36
CA SER A 34 13.58 8.23 -3.87
C SER A 34 13.83 8.28 -2.36
N THR A 35 14.33 9.39 -1.83
CA THR A 35 14.61 9.51 -0.39
C THR A 35 13.33 9.47 0.44
N CYS A 36 12.24 10.00 -0.08
CA CYS A 36 10.92 9.88 0.53
C CYS A 36 10.43 8.43 0.51
N ASP A 37 10.53 7.73 -0.63
CA ASP A 37 10.19 6.30 -0.75
C ASP A 37 10.96 5.42 0.23
N ASP A 38 12.24 5.72 0.49
CA ASP A 38 13.05 4.94 1.43
C ASP A 38 12.56 5.02 2.89
N LYS A 39 11.80 6.07 3.22
CA LYS A 39 11.36 6.40 4.59
C LYS A 39 9.86 6.24 4.80
N PHE A 40 9.06 6.47 3.76
CA PHE A 40 7.61 6.59 3.87
C PHE A 40 6.89 5.91 2.69
N ASP A 41 5.64 5.53 2.94
CA ASP A 41 4.71 5.10 1.90
C ASP A 41 4.25 6.30 1.07
N ILE A 42 4.76 6.42 -0.16
CA ILE A 42 4.53 7.57 -1.04
C ILE A 42 3.40 7.37 -2.07
N ASP A 43 2.57 6.32 -1.96
CA ASP A 43 1.48 6.05 -2.92
C ASP A 43 0.55 7.26 -3.11
N HIS A 44 0.18 7.90 -2.02
CA HIS A 44 -0.74 9.05 -2.00
C HIS A 44 -0.02 10.40 -1.87
N CYS A 45 1.31 10.41 -1.89
CA CYS A 45 2.05 11.66 -1.87
C CYS A 45 1.99 12.33 -3.25
N ASP A 46 1.73 13.63 -3.24
CA ASP A 46 1.96 14.52 -4.37
C ASP A 46 3.38 15.10 -4.29
N PHE A 47 4.03 15.23 -5.44
CA PHE A 47 5.36 15.81 -5.58
C PHE A 47 5.36 17.02 -6.53
N SER A 48 4.20 17.64 -6.77
CA SER A 48 4.03 18.86 -7.55
C SER A 48 4.94 20.03 -7.10
N ASP A 49 5.25 20.11 -5.79
CA ASP A 49 6.18 21.08 -5.21
C ASP A 49 7.63 20.96 -5.73
N LEU A 50 7.97 19.88 -6.44
CA LEU A 50 9.28 19.70 -7.08
C LEU A 50 9.43 20.46 -8.42
N THR A 51 8.56 21.42 -8.70
CA THR A 51 8.53 22.21 -9.96
C THR A 51 9.92 22.70 -10.39
N VAL A 52 10.71 23.31 -9.50
CA VAL A 52 12.07 23.81 -9.84
C VAL A 52 13.02 22.71 -10.30
N TRP A 53 12.87 21.48 -9.79
CA TRP A 53 13.68 20.33 -10.20
C TRP A 53 13.20 19.74 -11.52
N TYR A 54 11.88 19.74 -11.76
CA TYR A 54 11.29 19.34 -13.03
C TYR A 54 11.66 20.31 -14.15
N ASP A 55 11.59 21.61 -13.91
CA ASP A 55 12.04 22.65 -14.84
C ASP A 55 13.52 22.50 -15.18
N ALA A 56 14.34 22.13 -14.19
CA ALA A 56 15.75 21.88 -14.44
C ALA A 56 15.97 20.62 -15.30
N ALA A 57 15.19 19.55 -15.08
CA ALA A 57 15.24 18.39 -15.95
C ALA A 57 14.85 18.73 -17.39
N GLU A 58 13.82 19.55 -17.59
CA GLU A 58 13.38 19.99 -18.93
C GLU A 58 14.40 20.90 -19.59
N TRP A 59 14.98 21.83 -18.83
CA TRP A 59 16.05 22.68 -19.32
C TRP A 59 17.23 21.83 -19.80
N VAL A 60 17.67 20.82 -19.02
CA VAL A 60 18.75 19.93 -19.45
C VAL A 60 18.31 19.10 -20.67
N ALA A 61 17.08 18.59 -20.72
CA ALA A 61 16.57 17.85 -21.88
C ALA A 61 16.60 18.67 -23.18
N GLN A 62 16.36 19.98 -23.08
CA GLN A 62 16.32 20.89 -24.23
C GLN A 62 17.71 21.33 -24.69
N ASN A 63 18.61 21.59 -23.76
CA ASN A 63 19.90 22.23 -24.03
C ASN A 63 21.08 21.24 -24.05
N ASP A 64 20.97 20.13 -23.34
CA ASP A 64 22.01 19.10 -23.22
C ASP A 64 21.39 17.70 -22.96
N PRO A 65 20.70 17.14 -23.97
CA PRO A 65 19.97 15.89 -23.82
C PRO A 65 20.89 14.71 -23.48
N GLU A 66 22.15 14.72 -23.93
CA GLU A 66 23.14 13.67 -23.60
C GLU A 66 23.47 13.68 -22.11
N ALA A 67 23.63 14.85 -21.49
CA ALA A 67 23.80 14.96 -20.06
C ALA A 67 22.59 14.41 -19.28
N LEU A 68 21.35 14.67 -19.72
CA LEU A 68 20.18 14.10 -19.05
C LEU A 68 20.11 12.58 -19.23
N GLN A 69 20.47 12.05 -20.41
CA GLN A 69 20.57 10.60 -20.62
C GLN A 69 21.58 9.97 -19.68
N HIS A 70 22.76 10.58 -19.53
CA HIS A 70 23.80 10.13 -18.60
C HIS A 70 23.33 10.18 -17.14
N ILE A 71 22.64 11.25 -16.75
CA ILE A 71 22.05 11.37 -15.42
C ILE A 71 21.05 10.24 -15.17
N MET A 72 20.10 10.03 -16.09
CA MET A 72 18.98 9.10 -15.93
C MET A 72 19.39 7.63 -16.06
N GLY A 73 20.37 7.33 -16.92
CA GLY A 73 20.85 5.97 -17.15
C GLY A 73 22.02 5.58 -16.23
N GLU A 74 22.97 6.46 -15.95
CA GLU A 74 24.21 6.03 -15.29
C GLU A 74 24.36 6.55 -13.85
N ARG A 75 23.91 7.77 -13.57
CA ARG A 75 24.13 8.40 -12.26
C ARG A 75 23.08 8.04 -11.23
N ILE A 76 21.85 7.80 -11.65
CA ILE A 76 20.76 7.43 -10.75
C ILE A 76 20.84 5.92 -10.47
N PRO A 77 20.97 5.50 -9.20
CA PRO A 77 20.89 4.08 -8.87
C PRO A 77 19.49 3.54 -9.17
N PRO A 78 19.32 2.21 -9.35
CA PRO A 78 18.01 1.61 -9.52
C PRO A 78 16.98 2.08 -8.46
N VAL A 79 15.85 2.59 -8.93
CA VAL A 79 14.73 3.08 -8.10
C VAL A 79 13.46 2.23 -8.31
N THR A 80 12.55 2.30 -7.34
CA THR A 80 11.26 1.59 -7.37
C THR A 80 10.34 2.14 -8.47
N ASP A 81 9.37 1.32 -8.92
CA ASP A 81 8.48 1.73 -10.02
C ASP A 81 7.66 2.96 -9.70
N ILE A 82 7.14 3.05 -8.49
CA ILE A 82 6.43 4.25 -8.01
C ILE A 82 7.29 5.53 -8.03
N VAL A 83 8.60 5.46 -7.81
CA VAL A 83 9.48 6.64 -7.94
C VAL A 83 9.51 7.09 -9.41
N LYS A 84 9.61 6.13 -10.33
CA LYS A 84 9.57 6.39 -11.78
C LYS A 84 8.21 6.96 -12.21
N GLU A 85 7.11 6.39 -11.70
CA GLU A 85 5.75 6.85 -11.98
C GLU A 85 5.51 8.27 -11.47
N LYS A 86 5.88 8.57 -10.21
CA LYS A 86 5.72 9.89 -9.61
C LYS A 86 6.56 10.96 -10.32
N LEU A 87 7.80 10.62 -10.71
CA LEU A 87 8.63 11.51 -11.53
C LEU A 87 7.98 11.80 -12.89
N MET A 88 7.53 10.78 -13.60
CA MET A 88 6.89 10.92 -14.90
C MET A 88 5.60 11.73 -14.82
N ALA A 89 4.78 11.50 -13.78
CA ALA A 89 3.57 12.27 -13.53
C ALA A 89 3.88 13.76 -13.31
N GLY A 90 4.86 14.07 -12.44
CA GLY A 90 5.26 15.45 -12.17
C GLY A 90 5.76 16.19 -13.42
N LEU A 91 6.63 15.56 -14.21
CA LEU A 91 7.12 16.12 -15.47
C LEU A 91 5.98 16.32 -16.49
N SER A 92 5.09 15.32 -16.63
CA SER A 92 4.00 15.37 -17.60
C SER A 92 2.96 16.45 -17.26
N ASN A 93 2.65 16.63 -15.97
CA ASN A 93 1.71 17.65 -15.51
C ASN A 93 2.16 19.08 -15.84
N LEU A 94 3.48 19.32 -15.92
CA LEU A 94 4.05 20.61 -16.31
C LEU A 94 4.28 20.75 -17.82
N GLY A 95 3.98 19.71 -18.62
CA GLY A 95 4.20 19.72 -20.06
C GLY A 95 5.65 19.47 -20.49
N HIS A 96 6.50 18.92 -19.61
CA HIS A 96 7.93 18.67 -19.84
C HIS A 96 8.17 17.39 -20.65
N PHE A 97 7.63 17.35 -21.87
CA PHE A 97 7.57 16.13 -22.68
C PHE A 97 8.94 15.64 -23.17
N LYS A 98 9.93 16.53 -23.35
CA LYS A 98 11.28 16.12 -23.75
C LYS A 98 11.99 15.39 -22.61
N SER A 99 11.89 15.89 -21.38
CA SER A 99 12.34 15.15 -20.21
C SER A 99 11.63 13.81 -20.09
N CYS A 100 10.30 13.76 -20.25
CA CYS A 100 9.54 12.51 -20.18
C CYS A 100 10.07 11.45 -21.16
N ALA A 101 10.40 11.84 -22.40
CA ALA A 101 10.95 10.92 -23.39
C ALA A 101 12.30 10.32 -22.96
N ILE A 102 13.18 11.14 -22.40
CA ILE A 102 14.49 10.69 -21.91
C ILE A 102 14.32 9.82 -20.65
N VAL A 103 13.53 10.25 -19.66
CA VAL A 103 13.28 9.48 -18.44
C VAL A 103 12.67 8.12 -18.75
N LYS A 104 11.69 8.06 -19.66
CA LYS A 104 11.07 6.80 -20.10
C LYS A 104 12.09 5.85 -20.72
N LYS A 105 13.01 6.35 -21.54
CA LYS A 105 14.00 5.50 -22.22
C LYS A 105 15.14 5.05 -21.30
N TYR A 106 15.61 5.91 -20.40
CA TYR A 106 16.87 5.70 -19.67
C TYR A 106 16.70 5.43 -18.17
N LEU A 107 15.58 5.81 -17.54
CA LEU A 107 15.31 5.49 -16.14
C LEU A 107 14.25 4.39 -15.99
N GLN A 108 13.17 4.42 -16.78
CA GLN A 108 12.11 3.40 -16.64
C GLN A 108 12.58 1.99 -17.05
N SER A 109 13.47 1.91 -18.03
CA SER A 109 14.06 0.67 -18.52
C SER A 109 15.02 -0.01 -17.53
N TYR A 110 15.47 0.70 -16.47
CA TYR A 110 16.36 0.13 -15.48
C TYR A 110 15.62 -0.85 -14.56
N PRO A 111 16.26 -1.97 -14.20
CA PRO A 111 15.63 -2.98 -13.37
C PRO A 111 15.31 -2.42 -11.98
N VAL A 112 14.23 -2.90 -11.41
CA VAL A 112 13.76 -2.45 -10.10
C VAL A 112 14.63 -3.07 -8.99
N PRO A 113 15.06 -2.32 -7.97
CA PRO A 113 15.82 -2.87 -6.84
C PRO A 113 14.94 -3.84 -6.04
N LYS A 114 15.21 -5.15 -6.15
CA LYS A 114 14.43 -6.23 -5.52
C LYS A 114 14.28 -6.03 -4.00
N GLU A 115 15.39 -5.79 -3.30
CA GLU A 115 15.40 -5.64 -1.84
C GLU A 115 14.59 -4.42 -1.38
N ARG A 116 14.77 -3.28 -2.04
CA ARG A 116 14.04 -2.05 -1.72
C ARG A 116 12.53 -2.19 -1.99
N THR A 117 12.17 -2.86 -3.08
CA THR A 117 10.78 -3.16 -3.42
C THR A 117 10.14 -4.11 -2.41
N LYS A 118 10.87 -5.16 -2.00
CA LYS A 118 10.44 -6.09 -0.96
C LYS A 118 10.22 -5.36 0.36
N LYS A 119 11.16 -4.49 0.77
CA LYS A 119 11.04 -3.68 2.00
C LYS A 119 9.82 -2.76 1.97
N ARG A 120 9.58 -2.06 0.86
CA ARG A 120 8.39 -1.21 0.68
C ARG A 120 7.10 -2.03 0.77
N TYR A 121 7.04 -3.15 0.06
CA TYR A 121 5.87 -4.02 0.07
C TYR A 121 5.60 -4.58 1.48
N LEU A 122 6.65 -4.95 2.22
CA LEU A 122 6.53 -5.36 3.63
C LEU A 122 5.93 -4.25 4.49
N GLN A 123 6.42 -3.02 4.38
CA GLN A 123 5.90 -1.89 5.15
C GLN A 123 4.42 -1.61 4.84
N LYS A 124 4.04 -1.66 3.55
CA LYS A 124 2.64 -1.54 3.12
C LYS A 124 1.78 -2.66 3.68
N ALA A 125 2.22 -3.91 3.56
CA ALA A 125 1.50 -5.07 4.06
C ALA A 125 1.27 -4.96 5.57
N ILE A 126 2.30 -4.60 6.34
CA ILE A 126 2.21 -4.38 7.79
C ILE A 126 1.18 -3.29 8.09
N LYS A 127 1.26 -2.13 7.43
CA LYS A 127 0.32 -1.02 7.64
C LYS A 127 -1.12 -1.46 7.35
N TYR A 128 -1.33 -2.16 6.24
CA TYR A 128 -2.66 -2.60 5.81
C TYR A 128 -3.27 -3.61 6.77
N ILE A 129 -2.51 -4.65 7.12
CA ILE A 129 -2.96 -5.71 8.04
C ILE A 129 -3.21 -5.15 9.44
N LYS A 130 -2.31 -4.30 9.95
CA LYS A 130 -2.50 -3.67 11.28
C LYS A 130 -3.72 -2.78 11.34
N SER A 131 -3.86 -1.87 10.38
CA SER A 131 -4.92 -0.85 10.39
C SER A 131 -6.30 -1.45 10.13
N ASN A 132 -6.41 -2.40 9.18
CA ASN A 132 -7.71 -2.89 8.74
C ASN A 132 -8.11 -4.18 9.49
N VAL A 133 -7.20 -5.15 9.59
CA VAL A 133 -7.54 -6.47 10.14
C VAL A 133 -7.36 -6.49 11.66
N VAL A 134 -6.12 -6.29 12.13
CA VAL A 134 -5.76 -6.41 13.56
C VAL A 134 -6.58 -5.45 14.43
N SER A 135 -6.68 -4.19 13.99
CA SER A 135 -7.45 -3.17 14.72
C SER A 135 -8.95 -3.46 14.70
N GLY A 136 -9.47 -3.98 13.58
CA GLY A 136 -10.87 -4.43 13.45
C GLY A 136 -11.20 -5.58 14.39
N LEU A 137 -10.35 -6.61 14.44
CA LEU A 137 -10.49 -7.75 15.36
C LEU A 137 -10.51 -7.30 16.82
N LYS A 138 -9.56 -6.43 17.20
CA LYS A 138 -9.45 -5.90 18.56
C LYS A 138 -10.69 -5.07 18.93
N GLY A 139 -11.09 -4.14 18.05
CA GLY A 139 -12.25 -3.27 18.30
C GLY A 139 -13.54 -4.08 18.44
N SER A 140 -13.75 -5.06 17.57
CA SER A 140 -14.91 -5.95 17.62
C SER A 140 -14.93 -6.78 18.89
N SER A 141 -13.79 -7.35 19.28
CA SER A 141 -13.67 -8.12 20.53
C SER A 141 -13.99 -7.26 21.76
N GLN A 142 -13.47 -6.04 21.81
CA GLN A 142 -13.75 -5.10 22.91
C GLN A 142 -15.22 -4.66 22.93
N MET A 143 -15.82 -4.41 21.76
CA MET A 143 -17.22 -4.02 21.65
C MET A 143 -18.15 -5.13 22.13
N LEU A 144 -17.89 -6.39 21.75
CA LEU A 144 -18.64 -7.55 22.25
C LEU A 144 -18.50 -7.70 23.77
N GLU A 145 -17.29 -7.53 24.31
CA GLU A 145 -17.07 -7.57 25.76
C GLU A 145 -17.81 -6.45 26.50
N LYS A 146 -17.93 -5.27 25.90
CA LYS A 146 -18.68 -4.16 26.49
C LYS A 146 -20.19 -4.41 26.45
N LEU A 147 -20.73 -4.74 25.28
CA LEU A 147 -22.17 -5.02 25.09
C LEU A 147 -22.63 -6.14 26.02
N LYS A 148 -21.81 -7.17 26.18
CA LYS A 148 -21.98 -8.21 27.18
C LYS A 148 -22.21 -7.69 28.59
N ASN A 149 -21.33 -6.79 29.05
CA ASN A 149 -21.30 -6.39 30.46
C ASN A 149 -22.40 -5.37 30.77
N GLU A 150 -22.80 -4.59 29.77
CA GLU A 150 -23.70 -3.44 29.95
C GLU A 150 -25.11 -3.69 29.40
N LYS A 151 -25.27 -4.60 28.43
CA LYS A 151 -26.50 -4.80 27.65
C LYS A 151 -26.70 -6.27 27.23
N LEU A 152 -26.57 -7.18 28.18
CA LEU A 152 -26.66 -8.63 27.93
C LEU A 152 -27.99 -9.03 27.28
N GLU A 153 -29.07 -8.33 27.61
CA GLU A 153 -30.41 -8.54 27.07
C GLU A 153 -30.48 -8.45 25.54
N LEU A 154 -29.60 -7.67 24.90
CA LEU A 154 -29.55 -7.54 23.44
C LEU A 154 -29.22 -8.86 22.74
N PHE A 155 -28.42 -9.73 23.39
CA PHE A 155 -28.03 -11.01 22.80
C PHE A 155 -29.19 -12.02 22.78
N TYR A 156 -30.18 -11.84 23.66
CA TYR A 156 -31.36 -12.70 23.74
C TYR A 156 -32.62 -12.07 23.11
N ASP A 157 -32.48 -10.89 22.49
CA ASP A 157 -33.58 -10.19 21.87
C ASP A 157 -34.05 -10.94 20.61
N GLU A 158 -35.36 -11.13 20.44
CA GLU A 158 -35.94 -11.81 19.28
C GLU A 158 -36.05 -10.88 18.06
N ASP A 159 -35.84 -9.59 18.24
CA ASP A 159 -35.83 -8.58 17.18
C ASP A 159 -34.70 -8.85 16.17
N ILE A 160 -35.11 -9.12 14.93
CA ILE A 160 -34.21 -9.45 13.82
C ILE A 160 -33.24 -8.30 13.51
N GLU A 161 -33.68 -7.04 13.61
CA GLU A 161 -32.82 -5.90 13.29
C GLU A 161 -31.68 -5.76 14.31
N LYS A 162 -31.96 -6.02 15.59
CA LYS A 162 -30.94 -6.00 16.65
C LYS A 162 -29.97 -7.16 16.53
N GLN A 163 -30.46 -8.35 16.19
CA GLN A 163 -29.61 -9.52 15.94
C GLN A 163 -28.72 -9.31 14.70
N ASN A 164 -29.24 -8.69 13.65
CA ASN A 164 -28.45 -8.29 12.49
C ASN A 164 -27.36 -7.27 12.88
N ALA A 165 -27.68 -6.26 13.69
CA ALA A 165 -26.69 -5.31 14.18
C ALA A 165 -25.57 -5.97 15.00
N LEU A 166 -25.88 -7.00 15.80
CA LEU A 166 -24.88 -7.79 16.52
C LEU A 166 -24.00 -8.61 15.57
N SER A 167 -24.59 -9.21 14.54
CA SER A 167 -23.87 -10.01 13.56
C SER A 167 -22.84 -9.19 12.75
N VAL A 168 -23.12 -7.92 12.48
CA VAL A 168 -22.18 -6.99 11.82
C VAL A 168 -20.88 -6.80 12.63
N ILE A 169 -20.96 -6.87 13.97
CA ILE A 169 -19.79 -6.70 14.85
C ILE A 169 -18.83 -7.89 14.71
N VAL A 170 -19.36 -9.10 14.51
CA VAL A 170 -18.53 -10.31 14.39
C VAL A 170 -18.11 -10.61 12.95
N HIS A 171 -18.86 -10.12 11.97
CA HIS A 171 -18.63 -10.44 10.57
C HIS A 171 -17.57 -9.52 9.95
N ILE A 172 -16.33 -10.01 9.92
CA ILE A 172 -15.15 -9.28 9.45
C ILE A 172 -15.27 -8.76 8.02
N GLY A 173 -16.08 -9.41 7.17
CA GLY A 173 -16.36 -8.93 5.82
C GLY A 173 -17.01 -7.54 5.80
N PHE A 174 -17.78 -7.16 6.84
CA PHE A 174 -18.34 -5.81 6.93
C PHE A 174 -17.33 -4.76 7.39
N LEU A 175 -16.38 -5.17 8.23
CA LEU A 175 -15.27 -4.32 8.66
C LEU A 175 -14.31 -4.03 7.50
N LEU A 176 -14.21 -4.98 6.58
CA LEU A 176 -13.33 -4.97 5.42
C LEU A 176 -14.17 -4.96 4.14
N ARG A 177 -14.81 -3.84 3.79
CA ARG A 177 -15.61 -3.78 2.55
C ARG A 177 -14.75 -3.91 1.28
N ASP A 178 -15.25 -4.68 0.32
CA ASP A 178 -14.83 -4.78 -1.08
C ASP A 178 -13.31 -4.96 -1.26
N ASP A 179 -12.66 -4.05 -1.99
CA ASP A 179 -11.22 -4.05 -2.26
C ASP A 179 -10.35 -4.15 -1.00
N ARG A 180 -10.87 -3.73 0.16
CA ARG A 180 -10.11 -3.80 1.42
C ARG A 180 -9.97 -5.20 1.95
N LEU A 181 -10.97 -6.06 1.75
CA LEU A 181 -10.85 -7.47 2.11
C LEU A 181 -9.86 -8.16 1.18
N VAL A 182 -10.02 -7.96 -0.13
CA VAL A 182 -9.15 -8.57 -1.16
C VAL A 182 -7.70 -8.19 -0.91
N ASN A 183 -7.40 -6.89 -0.77
CA ASN A 183 -6.05 -6.43 -0.50
C ASN A 183 -5.51 -6.93 0.84
N SER A 184 -6.34 -6.97 1.89
CA SER A 184 -5.95 -7.54 3.20
C SER A 184 -5.52 -9.00 3.06
N LEU A 185 -6.31 -9.81 2.36
CA LEU A 185 -6.02 -11.23 2.13
C LEU A 185 -4.74 -11.43 1.32
N LEU A 186 -4.56 -10.65 0.23
CA LEU A 186 -3.35 -10.68 -0.59
C LEU A 186 -2.09 -10.30 0.20
N TYR A 187 -2.17 -9.25 1.02
CA TYR A 187 -1.04 -8.84 1.87
C TYR A 187 -0.75 -9.88 2.96
N MET A 188 -1.77 -10.49 3.57
CA MET A 188 -1.57 -11.55 4.56
C MET A 188 -0.92 -12.78 3.93
N GLU A 189 -1.37 -13.24 2.76
CA GLU A 189 -0.76 -14.39 2.07
C GLU A 189 0.68 -14.09 1.61
N TRP A 190 0.92 -12.87 1.13
CA TRP A 190 2.27 -12.44 0.80
C TRP A 190 3.18 -12.45 2.04
N MET A 191 2.71 -11.92 3.18
CA MET A 191 3.48 -11.90 4.43
C MET A 191 3.69 -13.31 4.98
N ARG A 192 2.70 -14.20 4.90
CA ARG A 192 2.86 -15.63 5.26
C ARG A 192 4.03 -16.27 4.51
N THR A 193 4.24 -15.87 3.26
CA THR A 193 5.33 -16.39 2.41
C THR A 193 6.67 -15.69 2.66
N ASN A 194 6.67 -14.37 2.87
CA ASN A 194 7.88 -13.54 2.83
C ASN A 194 8.36 -13.01 4.18
N ALA A 195 7.48 -12.93 5.18
CA ALA A 195 7.67 -12.33 6.49
C ALA A 195 6.74 -12.98 7.55
N PRO A 196 6.79 -14.32 7.74
CA PRO A 196 5.85 -15.04 8.61
C PRO A 196 6.02 -14.67 10.08
N THR A 197 7.23 -14.35 10.53
CA THR A 197 7.48 -13.94 11.90
C THR A 197 6.79 -12.61 12.21
N GLU A 198 6.96 -11.62 11.33
CA GLU A 198 6.30 -10.32 11.45
C GLU A 198 4.78 -10.47 11.39
N LEU A 199 4.26 -11.33 10.51
CA LEU A 199 2.82 -11.64 10.48
C LEU A 199 2.36 -12.22 11.81
N LYS A 200 3.07 -13.21 12.35
CA LYS A 200 2.76 -13.83 13.64
C LYS A 200 2.72 -12.81 14.77
N GLU A 201 3.72 -11.93 14.83
CA GLU A 201 3.81 -10.89 15.87
C GLU A 201 2.61 -9.93 15.84
N MET A 202 2.07 -9.61 14.65
CA MET A 202 0.89 -8.77 14.50
C MET A 202 -0.39 -9.39 15.08
N PHE A 203 -0.44 -10.72 15.20
CA PHE A 203 -1.60 -11.48 15.68
C PHE A 203 -1.35 -12.14 17.04
N THR A 204 -0.55 -11.48 17.89
CA THR A 204 -0.33 -11.86 19.30
C THR A 204 -1.53 -11.54 20.21
N LEU A 205 -2.59 -10.95 19.66
CA LEU A 205 -3.78 -10.59 20.41
C LEU A 205 -4.72 -11.79 20.59
N GLU A 206 -5.26 -11.93 21.79
CA GLU A 206 -6.32 -12.88 22.07
C GLU A 206 -7.64 -12.37 21.47
N VAL A 207 -8.32 -13.20 20.67
CA VAL A 207 -9.66 -12.89 20.12
C VAL A 207 -10.70 -13.85 20.66
N SER A 208 -11.96 -13.41 20.62
CA SER A 208 -13.08 -14.31 20.86
C SER A 208 -13.19 -15.40 19.78
N LYS A 209 -13.69 -16.60 20.15
CA LYS A 209 -13.89 -17.73 19.23
C LYS A 209 -14.68 -17.34 17.96
N GLU A 210 -15.80 -16.64 18.12
CA GLU A 210 -16.65 -16.24 16.99
C GLU A 210 -15.89 -15.37 15.97
N ILE A 211 -15.19 -14.33 16.46
CA ILE A 211 -14.39 -13.44 15.61
C ILE A 211 -13.29 -14.21 14.86
N LYS A 212 -12.63 -15.16 15.54
CA LYS A 212 -11.62 -16.03 14.90
C LYS A 212 -12.24 -16.86 13.78
N ASP A 213 -13.34 -17.54 14.06
CA ASP A 213 -13.97 -18.46 13.12
C ASP A 213 -14.46 -17.70 11.87
N GLN A 214 -15.02 -16.49 12.03
CA GLN A 214 -15.39 -15.63 10.89
C GLN A 214 -14.19 -15.25 10.02
N LEU A 215 -13.04 -14.92 10.61
CA LEU A 215 -11.82 -14.63 9.84
C LEU A 215 -11.36 -15.86 9.05
N LEU A 216 -11.36 -17.01 9.72
CA LEU A 216 -10.94 -18.27 9.14
C LEU A 216 -11.88 -18.73 8.02
N CYS A 217 -13.20 -18.54 8.17
CA CYS A 217 -14.17 -18.77 7.11
C CYS A 217 -13.85 -17.92 5.88
N LEU A 218 -13.64 -16.61 6.03
CA LEU A 218 -13.28 -15.74 4.90
C LEU A 218 -12.00 -16.18 4.18
N ILE A 219 -10.98 -16.58 4.94
CA ILE A 219 -9.72 -17.09 4.35
C ILE A 219 -9.95 -18.41 3.60
N LYS A 220 -10.82 -19.28 4.15
CA LYS A 220 -11.18 -20.55 3.54
C LYS A 220 -12.01 -20.36 2.28
N ASP A 221 -12.96 -19.44 2.28
CA ASP A 221 -13.82 -19.12 1.13
C ASP A 221 -13.02 -18.49 -0.01
N ALA A 222 -11.95 -17.77 0.32
CA ALA A 222 -10.95 -17.31 -0.65
C ALA A 222 -9.94 -18.40 -1.08
N GLU A 223 -10.15 -19.66 -0.67
CA GLU A 223 -9.32 -20.83 -0.99
C GLU A 223 -7.84 -20.71 -0.54
N LEU A 224 -7.56 -19.84 0.43
CA LEU A 224 -6.20 -19.60 0.96
C LEU A 224 -5.85 -20.58 2.10
N TYR A 225 -5.88 -21.88 1.82
CA TYR A 225 -5.74 -22.93 2.85
C TYR A 225 -4.44 -22.86 3.67
N ARG A 226 -3.32 -22.43 3.06
CA ARG A 226 -2.04 -22.29 3.79
C ARG A 226 -2.09 -21.12 4.78
N LEU A 227 -2.74 -20.02 4.39
CA LEU A 227 -3.00 -18.91 5.29
C LEU A 227 -3.96 -19.33 6.39
N TYR A 228 -5.01 -20.07 6.07
CA TYR A 228 -5.96 -20.59 7.04
C TYR A 228 -5.23 -21.35 8.16
N THR A 229 -4.42 -22.34 7.80
CA THR A 229 -3.70 -23.16 8.78
C THR A 229 -2.77 -22.31 9.64
N PHE A 230 -2.01 -21.42 9.00
CA PHE A 230 -1.11 -20.50 9.69
C PHE A 230 -1.85 -19.59 10.68
N MET A 231 -2.93 -18.93 10.24
CA MET A 231 -3.71 -18.02 11.08
C MET A 231 -4.43 -18.74 12.22
N ASN A 232 -4.91 -19.97 11.97
CA ASN A 232 -5.56 -20.78 13.00
C ASN A 232 -4.60 -21.13 14.16
N GLU A 233 -3.32 -21.34 13.87
CA GLU A 233 -2.29 -21.60 14.89
C GLU A 233 -1.82 -20.32 15.59
N VAL A 234 -1.73 -19.21 14.85
CA VAL A 234 -1.18 -17.95 15.36
C VAL A 234 -2.15 -17.20 16.26
N ILE A 235 -3.44 -17.17 15.91
CA ILE A 235 -4.43 -16.41 16.65
C ILE A 235 -4.84 -17.15 17.93
N ALA A 236 -4.47 -16.57 19.07
CA ALA A 236 -4.83 -17.05 20.39
C ALA A 236 -6.34 -16.92 20.64
N ILE A 237 -6.95 -17.97 21.21
CA ILE A 237 -8.39 -18.04 21.45
C ILE A 237 -8.68 -17.65 22.90
N LYS A 238 -9.58 -16.68 23.07
CA LYS A 238 -10.32 -16.42 24.30
C LYS A 238 -11.73 -16.98 24.14
N PRO A 239 -12.12 -18.05 24.86
CA PRO A 239 -13.47 -18.60 24.77
C PRO A 239 -14.51 -17.52 25.10
N SER A 240 -15.39 -17.22 24.14
CA SER A 240 -16.55 -16.39 24.41
C SER A 240 -17.61 -17.24 25.08
N LYS A 241 -18.18 -16.76 26.18
CA LYS A 241 -19.35 -17.40 26.81
C LYS A 241 -20.61 -17.32 25.94
N TYR A 242 -20.58 -16.60 24.82
CA TYR A 242 -21.75 -16.25 24.00
C TYR A 242 -21.64 -16.70 22.55
N TYR A 243 -20.71 -17.62 22.28
CA TYR A 243 -20.59 -18.24 20.96
C TYR A 243 -21.91 -18.84 20.46
N PHE A 244 -22.81 -19.26 21.36
CA PHE A 244 -24.12 -19.80 20.99
C PHE A 244 -25.23 -18.76 20.88
N GLU A 245 -24.97 -17.51 21.29
CA GLU A 245 -26.01 -16.47 21.44
C GLU A 245 -26.02 -15.49 20.27
N ILE A 246 -24.88 -15.32 19.59
CA ILE A 246 -24.82 -14.54 18.36
C ILE A 246 -25.25 -15.47 17.23
N ARG A 247 -26.39 -15.19 16.59
CA ARG A 247 -26.79 -15.93 15.39
C ARG A 247 -25.74 -15.73 14.29
N PRO A 248 -25.41 -16.77 13.50
CA PRO A 248 -24.58 -16.59 12.32
C PRO A 248 -25.18 -15.47 11.46
N TYR A 249 -24.33 -14.60 10.92
CA TYR A 249 -24.79 -13.61 9.94
C TYR A 249 -25.47 -14.37 8.78
N VAL A 250 -26.74 -14.06 8.53
CA VAL A 250 -27.44 -14.53 7.34
C VAL A 250 -27.40 -13.35 6.37
N PRO A 251 -26.66 -13.48 5.25
CA PRO A 251 -26.65 -12.46 4.23
C PRO A 251 -28.08 -12.11 3.81
N ASP A 252 -28.44 -10.83 3.83
CA ASP A 252 -29.62 -10.42 3.09
C ASP A 252 -29.32 -10.75 1.61
N PRO A 253 -30.24 -11.40 0.87
CA PRO A 253 -30.08 -11.59 -0.57
C PRO A 253 -29.71 -10.29 -1.32
N LYS A 254 -30.09 -9.13 -0.78
CA LYS A 254 -29.72 -7.80 -1.29
C LYS A 254 -28.26 -7.41 -1.02
N ASP A 255 -27.63 -7.97 0.01
CA ASP A 255 -26.22 -7.70 0.36
C ASP A 255 -25.25 -8.47 -0.57
N THR A 256 -25.73 -9.55 -1.21
CA THR A 256 -24.94 -10.38 -2.15
C THR A 256 -25.10 -10.00 -3.62
N LEU A 257 -26.10 -9.17 -3.96
CA LEU A 257 -26.49 -8.89 -5.35
C LEU A 257 -25.77 -7.72 -6.06
N ASN A 258 -24.70 -7.17 -5.48
CA ASN A 258 -23.91 -6.11 -6.15
C ASN A 258 -22.51 -6.53 -6.60
N HIS A 259 -22.11 -7.81 -6.49
CA HIS A 259 -20.76 -8.20 -6.88
C HIS A 259 -20.59 -9.40 -7.82
N PHE A 260 -21.65 -10.08 -8.22
CA PHE A 260 -21.53 -11.10 -9.27
C PHE A 260 -22.83 -11.12 -10.08
N ILE A 261 -22.72 -10.96 -11.41
CA ILE A 261 -23.78 -10.99 -12.45
C ILE A 261 -24.33 -9.61 -12.85
N ASP A 262 -23.56 -8.90 -13.69
CA ASP A 262 -23.98 -8.48 -15.04
C ASP A 262 -22.78 -7.82 -15.74
N MET A 263 -21.88 -8.68 -16.25
CA MET A 263 -21.04 -8.35 -17.41
C MET A 263 -21.07 -9.55 -18.35
N ASP A 264 -22.27 -9.87 -18.81
CA ASP A 264 -22.53 -10.47 -20.10
C ASP A 264 -23.94 -9.97 -20.47
N ASP A 265 -23.99 -8.85 -21.17
CA ASP A 265 -24.83 -8.66 -22.36
C ASP A 265 -24.61 -7.23 -22.92
N ASP A 266 -24.30 -7.20 -24.22
CA ASP A 266 -24.07 -6.10 -25.17
C ASP A 266 -22.67 -5.48 -25.33
#